data_AF-A0A1J4SYL8-F1
#
_entry.id   AF-A0A1J4SYL8-F1
#
_cell.length_a   1.000
_cell.length_b   1.000
_cell.length_c   1.000
_cell.angle_alpha   90.00
_cell.angle_beta   90.00
_cell.angle_gamma   90.00
#
_symmetry.space_group_name_H-M   'P 1'
#
loop_
_entity.id
_entity.type
_entity.pdbx_description
1 polymer ?
#
loop_
_entity_poly.entity_id
_entity_poly.type
_entity_poly.pdbx_seq_one_letter_code
_entity_poly.pdbx_strand_id
1 'polypeptide(L)'
;MTQGGLVWALAFCAWIGFAGIALLVGTLRVKLLEPNLGERVAHVVGTILVCAGIMAAIQLFVAASGLSGTWPLMRIGAFWTVLTVAFEFVFGRLVLRKSWAALFADYNFFNGRVWLLVLLTTFYGPVVAGMLRAM
;
A
#
# COMPACT_ATOMS: atom_id res chain seq x y z
N MET A 1 -11.17 -3.29 -25.85
CA MET A 1 -10.69 -4.01 -24.66
C MET A 1 -11.87 -4.72 -24.02
N THR A 2 -11.72 -5.99 -23.62
CA THR A 2 -12.74 -6.65 -22.79
C THR A 2 -12.88 -5.91 -21.46
N GLN A 3 -14.08 -5.91 -20.87
CA GLN A 3 -14.35 -5.23 -19.59
C GLN A 3 -13.35 -5.63 -18.49
N GLY A 4 -12.93 -6.90 -18.47
CA GLY A 4 -11.88 -7.38 -17.56
C GLY A 4 -10.51 -6.76 -17.80
N GLY A 5 -10.08 -6.57 -19.06
CA GLY A 5 -8.77 -5.97 -19.38
C GLY A 5 -8.66 -4.51 -18.90
N LEU A 6 -9.75 -3.75 -18.98
CA LEU A 6 -9.80 -2.38 -18.48
C LEU A 6 -9.62 -2.32 -16.96
N VAL A 7 -10.28 -3.22 -16.22
CA VAL A 7 -10.18 -3.27 -14.76
C VAL A 7 -8.74 -3.54 -14.30
N TRP A 8 -8.04 -4.47 -14.94
CA TRP A 8 -6.64 -4.76 -14.61
C TRP A 8 -5.70 -3.59 -14.94
N ALA A 9 -5.94 -2.88 -16.04
CA ALA A 9 -5.19 -1.66 -16.36
C ALA A 9 -5.42 -0.56 -15.30
N LEU A 10 -6.68 -0.33 -14.91
CA LEU A 10 -7.02 0.59 -13.83
C LEU A 10 -6.41 0.17 -12.50
N ALA A 11 -6.36 -1.13 -12.21
CA ALA A 11 -5.75 -1.65 -11.00
C ALA A 11 -4.25 -1.37 -10.98
N PHE A 12 -3.57 -1.58 -12.10
CA PHE A 12 -2.15 -1.23 -12.22
C PHE A 12 -1.91 0.28 -12.05
N CYS A 13 -2.74 1.13 -12.67
CA CYS A 13 -2.67 2.59 -12.49
C CYS A 13 -2.91 3.01 -11.04
N ALA A 14 -3.88 2.41 -10.35
CA ALA A 14 -4.13 2.67 -8.94
C ALA A 14 -2.92 2.29 -8.07
N TRP A 15 -2.26 1.18 -8.37
CA TRP A 15 -1.04 0.76 -7.67
C TRP A 15 0.12 1.74 -7.85
N ILE A 16 0.32 2.30 -9.05
CA ILE A 16 1.29 3.39 -9.26
C ILE A 16 0.96 4.58 -8.34
N GLY A 17 -0.33 4.91 -8.20
CA GLY A 17 -0.81 5.88 -7.24
C GLY A 17 -0.42 5.55 -5.79
N PHE A 18 -0.57 4.29 -5.36
CA PHE A 18 -0.18 3.85 -4.02
C PHE A 18 1.33 4.03 -3.78
N ALA A 19 2.16 3.66 -4.76
CA ALA A 19 3.60 3.88 -4.69
C ALA A 19 3.94 5.38 -4.55
N GLY A 20 3.25 6.24 -5.31
CA GLY A 20 3.38 7.70 -5.19
C GLY A 20 2.99 8.23 -3.81
N ILE A 21 1.86 7.79 -3.25
CA ILE A 21 1.42 8.13 -1.89
C ILE A 21 2.48 7.71 -0.87
N ALA A 22 2.97 6.46 -0.95
CA ALA A 22 3.95 5.93 -0.01
C ALA A 22 5.27 6.72 -0.06
N LEU A 23 5.77 7.07 -1.26
CA LEU A 23 6.98 7.87 -1.43
C LEU A 23 6.81 9.30 -0.91
N LEU A 24 5.67 9.94 -1.21
CA LEU A 24 5.37 11.29 -0.74
C LEU A 24 5.29 11.33 0.78
N VAL A 25 4.47 10.48 1.39
CA VAL A 25 4.31 10.43 2.85
C VAL A 25 5.61 10.03 3.53
N GLY A 26 6.36 9.08 2.98
CA GLY A 26 7.68 8.71 3.48
C GLY A 26 8.67 9.89 3.47
N THR A 27 8.65 10.71 2.40
CA THR A 27 9.49 11.90 2.30
C THR A 27 9.06 12.98 3.30
N LEU A 28 7.76 13.25 3.41
CA LEU A 28 7.21 14.21 4.37
C LEU A 28 7.47 13.77 5.81
N ARG A 29 7.44 12.47 6.08
CA ARG A 29 7.75 11.92 7.40
C ARG A 29 9.17 12.28 7.81
N VAL A 30 10.17 11.98 6.97
CA VAL A 30 11.58 12.26 7.28
C VAL A 30 11.84 13.77 7.41
N LYS A 31 11.23 14.58 6.55
CA LYS A 31 11.49 16.03 6.53
C LYS A 31 10.73 16.82 7.59
N LEU A 32 9.51 16.41 7.93
CA LEU A 32 8.59 17.21 8.75
C LEU A 32 8.16 16.52 10.03
N LEU A 33 7.91 15.20 10.02
CA LEU A 33 7.42 14.49 11.22
C LEU A 33 8.57 14.11 12.15
N GLU A 34 9.65 13.52 11.62
CA GLU A 34 10.79 13.04 12.41
C GLU A 34 11.44 14.15 13.26
N PRO A 35 11.68 15.38 12.74
CA PRO A 35 12.26 16.46 13.53
C PRO A 35 11.40 16.92 14.71
N ASN A 36 10.07 16.78 14.62
CA ASN A 36 9.13 17.32 15.61
C ASN A 36 8.62 16.26 16.59
N LEU A 37 8.50 15.00 16.15
CA LEU A 37 7.85 13.91 16.90
C LEU A 37 8.83 12.81 17.31
N GLY A 38 10.06 12.85 16.81
CA GLY A 38 11.03 11.76 16.93
C GLY A 38 10.73 10.58 16.00
N GLU A 39 11.74 9.76 15.74
CA GLU A 39 11.73 8.71 14.71
C GLU A 39 10.56 7.73 14.88
N ARG A 40 10.37 7.20 16.09
CA ARG A 40 9.38 6.13 16.35
C ARG A 40 7.94 6.58 16.12
N VAL A 41 7.57 7.74 16.67
CA VAL A 41 6.22 8.29 16.54
C VAL A 41 5.97 8.73 15.10
N ALA A 42 6.95 9.39 14.47
CA ALA A 42 6.86 9.76 13.07
C ALA A 42 6.67 8.53 12.16
N HIS A 43 7.34 7.42 12.45
CA HIS A 43 7.16 6.16 11.72
C HIS A 43 5.73 5.63 11.80
N VAL A 44 5.14 5.56 13.00
CA VAL A 44 3.77 5.08 13.19
C VAL A 44 2.76 6.03 12.52
N VAL A 45 2.87 7.33 12.77
CA VAL A 45 1.97 8.34 12.17
C VAL A 45 2.07 8.30 10.64
N GLY A 46 3.29 8.26 10.09
CA GLY A 46 3.52 8.15 8.66
C GLY A 46 2.88 6.89 8.06
N THR A 47 3.02 5.74 8.71
CA THR A 47 2.36 4.50 8.27
C THR A 47 0.84 4.61 8.28
N ILE A 48 0.24 5.21 9.31
CA ILE A 48 -1.21 5.42 9.37
C ILE A 48 -1.66 6.32 8.21
N LEU A 49 -0.92 7.40 7.93
CA LEU A 49 -1.22 8.30 6.80
C LEU A 49 -1.12 7.58 5.45
N VAL A 50 -0.13 6.70 5.27
CA VAL A 50 -0.03 5.86 4.07
C VAL A 50 -1.23 4.92 3.95
N CYS A 51 -1.57 4.19 5.02
CA CYS A 51 -2.73 3.29 5.03
C CYS A 51 -4.03 4.04 4.71
N ALA A 52 -4.24 5.22 5.30
CA ALA A 52 -5.41 6.05 5.03
C ALA A 52 -5.47 6.52 3.58
N GLY A 53 -4.35 7.01 3.03
CA GLY A 53 -4.26 7.44 1.64
C GLY A 53 -4.48 6.31 0.64
N ILE A 54 -3.87 5.15 0.89
CA ILE A 54 -4.09 3.93 0.09
C ILE A 54 -5.56 3.52 0.18
N MET A 55 -6.14 3.44 1.38
CA MET A 55 -7.54 3.04 1.54
C MET A 55 -8.48 3.99 0.78
N ALA A 56 -8.25 5.30 0.85
CA ALA A 56 -9.04 6.27 0.07
C ALA A 56 -8.93 6.03 -1.44
N ALA A 57 -7.73 5.76 -1.95
CA ALA A 57 -7.54 5.43 -3.36
C ALA A 57 -8.17 4.08 -3.75
N ILE A 58 -8.17 3.09 -2.85
CA ILE A 58 -8.88 1.82 -3.03
C ILE A 58 -10.39 2.04 -3.12
N GLN A 59 -10.98 2.89 -2.26
CA GLN A 59 -12.41 3.23 -2.33
C GLN A 59 -12.77 3.77 -3.71
N LEU A 60 -11.96 4.69 -4.25
CA LEU A 60 -12.16 5.26 -5.59
C LEU A 60 -12.03 4.21 -6.70
N PHE A 61 -11.04 3.33 -6.61
CA PHE A 61 -10.88 2.23 -7.57
C PHE A 61 -12.09 1.28 -7.55
N VAL A 62 -12.52 0.83 -6.38
CA VAL A 62 -13.69 -0.05 -6.26
C VAL A 62 -14.95 0.67 -6.76
N ALA A 63 -15.07 1.98 -6.51
CA ALA A 63 -16.11 2.83 -7.08
C ALA A 63 -16.15 2.82 -8.61
N ALA A 64 -15.00 3.06 -9.24
CA ALA A 64 -14.89 3.18 -10.70
C ALA A 64 -14.90 1.84 -11.44
N SER A 65 -14.43 0.76 -10.80
CA SER A 65 -14.26 -0.54 -11.47
C SER A 65 -15.55 -1.32 -11.66
N GLY A 66 -16.61 -1.02 -10.89
CA GLY A 66 -17.86 -1.77 -10.89
C GLY A 66 -17.71 -3.23 -10.41
N LEU A 67 -16.56 -3.60 -9.84
CA LEU A 67 -16.35 -4.93 -9.29
C LEU A 67 -17.25 -5.17 -8.08
N SER A 68 -17.88 -6.34 -8.05
CA SER A 68 -18.68 -6.82 -6.94
C SER A 68 -18.28 -8.24 -6.55
N GLY A 69 -18.55 -8.60 -5.30
CA GLY A 69 -18.20 -9.90 -4.73
C GLY A 69 -16.77 -9.97 -4.16
N THR A 70 -16.61 -10.80 -3.13
CA THR A 70 -15.37 -10.90 -2.35
C THR A 70 -14.20 -11.43 -3.18
N TRP A 71 -14.42 -12.47 -4.00
CA TRP A 71 -13.34 -13.13 -4.75
C TRP A 71 -12.65 -12.24 -5.80
N PRO A 72 -13.38 -11.50 -6.68
CA PRO A 72 -12.74 -10.55 -7.59
C PRO A 72 -11.94 -9.47 -6.86
N LEU A 73 -12.46 -8.92 -5.77
CA LEU A 73 -11.80 -7.89 -4.97
C LEU A 73 -10.53 -8.42 -4.28
N MET A 74 -10.56 -9.64 -3.75
CA MET A 74 -9.38 -10.30 -3.18
C MET A 74 -8.28 -10.52 -4.22
N ARG A 75 -8.62 -10.83 -5.48
CA ARG A 75 -7.61 -11.00 -6.55
C ARG A 75 -6.88 -9.69 -6.85
N ILE A 76 -7.60 -8.57 -6.85
CA ILE A 76 -7.00 -7.23 -7.01
C ILE A 76 -6.07 -6.92 -5.83
N GLY A 77 -6.54 -7.15 -4.59
CA GLY A 77 -5.73 -6.97 -3.39
C GLY A 77 -4.44 -7.81 -3.43
N ALA A 78 -4.55 -9.09 -3.77
CA ALA A 78 -3.41 -9.99 -3.92
C ALA A 78 -2.41 -9.49 -4.98
N PHE A 79 -2.91 -9.04 -6.13
CA PHE A 79 -2.09 -8.47 -7.19
C PHE A 79 -1.31 -7.24 -6.71
N TRP A 80 -1.98 -6.30 -6.04
CA TRP A 80 -1.34 -5.12 -5.48
C TRP A 80 -0.31 -5.43 -4.40
N THR A 81 -0.60 -6.40 -3.53
CA THR A 81 0.36 -6.83 -2.49
C THR A 81 1.61 -7.42 -3.12
N VAL A 82 1.49 -8.28 -4.14
CA VAL A 82 2.63 -8.85 -4.86
C VAL A 82 3.47 -7.75 -5.51
N LEU A 83 2.83 -6.80 -6.20
CA LEU A 83 3.54 -5.67 -6.80
C LEU A 83 4.26 -4.81 -5.76
N THR A 84 3.62 -4.55 -4.61
CA THR A 84 4.19 -3.74 -3.53
C THR A 84 5.42 -4.40 -2.93
N VAL A 85 5.36 -5.70 -2.64
CA VAL A 85 6.51 -6.46 -2.15
C VAL A 85 7.62 -6.48 -3.23
N ALA A 86 7.29 -6.79 -4.47
CA ALA A 86 8.28 -6.80 -5.55
C ALA A 86 8.96 -5.44 -5.71
N PHE A 87 8.19 -4.34 -5.70
CA PHE A 87 8.72 -2.99 -5.75
C PHE A 87 9.62 -2.67 -4.56
N GLU A 88 9.23 -3.02 -3.34
CA GLU A 88 10.02 -2.78 -2.14
C GLU A 88 11.40 -3.44 -2.24
N PHE A 89 11.45 -4.71 -2.64
CA PHE A 89 12.70 -5.44 -2.79
C PHE A 89 13.55 -4.88 -3.92
N VAL A 90 12.97 -4.59 -5.08
CA VAL A 90 13.68 -4.03 -6.24
C VAL A 90 14.22 -2.64 -5.92
N PHE A 91 13.36 -1.73 -5.43
CA PHE A 91 13.72 -0.37 -5.06
C PHE A 91 14.72 -0.34 -3.90
N GLY A 92 14.45 -1.12 -2.86
CA GLY A 92 15.32 -1.23 -1.70
C GLY A 92 16.71 -1.76 -2.05
N ARG A 93 16.79 -2.74 -2.96
CA ARG A 93 18.06 -3.33 -3.38
C ARG A 93 18.82 -2.47 -4.38
N LEU A 94 18.16 -2.00 -5.43
CA LEU A 94 18.82 -1.32 -6.55
C LEU A 94 19.00 0.18 -6.31
N VAL A 95 18.02 0.84 -5.69
CA VAL A 95 18.02 2.30 -5.48
C VAL A 95 18.60 2.65 -4.12
N LEU A 96 18.07 2.05 -3.05
CA LEU A 96 18.53 2.34 -1.68
C LEU A 96 19.76 1.53 -1.26
N ARG A 97 20.21 0.57 -2.08
CA ARG A 97 21.36 -0.31 -1.84
C ARG A 97 21.32 -1.04 -0.49
N LYS A 98 20.12 -1.35 0.01
CA LYS A 98 19.93 -2.11 1.26
C LYS A 98 20.47 -3.54 1.10
N SER A 99 20.98 -4.09 2.20
CA SER A 99 21.31 -5.52 2.30
C SER A 99 20.02 -6.36 2.39
N TRP A 100 20.10 -7.64 2.02
CA TRP A 100 18.98 -8.57 2.18
C TRP A 100 18.50 -8.65 3.64
N ALA A 101 19.45 -8.71 4.59
CA ALA A 101 19.13 -8.69 6.01
C ALA A 101 18.36 -7.44 6.42
N ALA A 102 18.72 -6.27 5.89
CA ALA A 102 18.00 -5.02 6.17
C ALA A 102 16.58 -5.01 5.58
N LEU A 103 16.37 -5.60 4.39
CA LEU A 103 15.04 -5.75 3.78
C LEU A 103 14.17 -6.72 4.58
N PHE A 104 14.70 -7.88 4.97
CA PHE A 104 13.94 -8.84 5.78
C PHE A 104 13.67 -8.34 7.20
N ALA A 105 14.53 -7.47 7.74
CA ALA A 105 14.29 -6.83 9.02
C ALA A 105 13.01 -5.97 9.02
N ASP A 106 12.59 -5.42 7.87
CA ASP A 106 11.35 -4.66 7.73
C ASP A 106 10.09 -5.54 7.95
N TYR A 107 10.22 -6.86 7.85
CA TYR A 107 9.17 -7.85 8.09
C TYR A 107 9.18 -8.41 9.52
N ASN A 108 10.17 -8.04 10.35
CA ASN A 108 10.21 -8.48 11.74
C ASN A 108 9.26 -7.64 12.60
N PHE A 109 8.07 -8.19 12.84
CA PHE A 109 7.00 -7.55 13.61
C PHE A 109 7.43 -7.14 15.03
N PHE A 110 8.34 -7.90 15.64
CA PHE A 110 8.80 -7.70 17.02
C PHE A 110 9.66 -6.44 17.21
N ASN A 111 10.17 -5.86 16.13
CA ASN A 111 10.94 -4.61 16.18
C ASN A 111 10.07 -3.35 16.05
N GLY A 112 8.75 -3.46 16.21
CA GLY A 112 7.83 -2.32 16.13
C GLY A 112 7.65 -1.76 14.71
N ARG A 113 7.99 -2.54 13.69
CA ARG A 113 7.83 -2.16 12.28
C ARG A 113 6.40 -2.44 11.84
N VAL A 114 5.60 -1.39 11.86
CA VAL A 114 4.18 -1.39 11.45
C VAL A 114 3.96 -1.49 9.93
N TRP A 115 5.02 -1.78 9.16
CA TRP A 115 4.97 -1.89 7.70
C TRP A 115 3.96 -2.94 7.21
N LEU A 116 3.80 -4.04 7.96
CA LEU A 116 2.82 -5.07 7.63
C LEU A 116 1.38 -4.52 7.54
N LEU A 117 1.06 -3.43 8.26
CA LEU A 117 -0.23 -2.78 8.15
C LEU A 117 -0.49 -2.25 6.73
N VAL A 118 0.53 -1.73 6.05
CA VAL A 118 0.40 -1.26 4.65
C VAL A 118 0.03 -2.43 3.73
N LEU A 119 0.69 -3.58 3.89
CA LEU A 119 0.41 -4.78 3.11
C LEU A 119 -0.99 -5.35 3.40
N LEU A 120 -1.40 -5.36 4.67
CA LEU A 120 -2.74 -5.80 5.08
C LEU A 120 -3.82 -4.85 4.54
N THR A 121 -3.62 -3.54 4.64
CA THR A 121 -4.52 -2.53 4.04
C THR A 121 -4.60 -2.71 2.52
N THR A 122 -3.48 -2.97 1.86
CA THR A 122 -3.44 -3.18 0.40
C THR A 122 -4.18 -4.45 -0.02
N PHE A 123 -4.04 -5.53 0.75
CA PHE A 123 -4.66 -6.82 0.46
C PHE A 123 -6.16 -6.84 0.75
N TYR A 124 -6.55 -6.42 1.96
CA TYR A 124 -7.94 -6.49 2.42
C TYR A 124 -8.76 -5.25 2.06
N GLY A 125 -8.11 -4.12 1.74
CA GLY A 125 -8.75 -2.86 1.40
C GLY A 125 -9.85 -2.99 0.34
N PRO A 126 -9.65 -3.70 -0.79
CA PRO A 126 -10.70 -3.86 -1.80
C PRO A 126 -11.97 -4.52 -1.25
N VAL A 127 -11.81 -5.52 -0.39
CA VAL A 127 -12.94 -6.24 0.21
C VAL A 127 -13.67 -5.35 1.20
N VAL A 128 -12.93 -4.66 2.08
CA VAL A 128 -13.50 -3.68 3.01
C VAL A 128 -14.23 -2.58 2.24
N ALA A 129 -13.65 -2.12 1.13
CA ALA A 129 -14.25 -1.13 0.26
C ALA A 129 -15.56 -1.60 -0.38
N GLY A 130 -15.59 -2.84 -0.86
CA GLY A 130 -16.81 -3.47 -1.35
C GLY A 130 -17.89 -3.58 -0.28
N MET A 131 -17.52 -3.98 0.94
CA MET A 131 -18.44 -4.09 2.09
C MET A 131 -19.04 -2.75 2.48
N LEU A 132 -18.22 -1.70 2.61
CA LEU A 132 -18.67 -0.35 2.98
C LEU A 132 -19.64 0.26 1.97
N ARG A 133 -19.61 -0.19 0.72
CA ARG A 133 -20.51 0.27 -0.35
C ARG A 133 -21.78 -0.57 -0.48
N ALA A 134 -21.83 -1.71 0.18
CA ALA A 134 -23.00 -2.60 0.21
C ALA A 134 -23.89 -2.35 1.45
N MET A 135 -23.43 -1.55 2.41
CA MET A 135 -24.20 -1.03 3.54
C MET A 135 -25.05 0.16 3.10
#